data_AF-A0A962VG49-F1
#
_entry.id   AF-A0A962VG49-F1
#
_cell.length_a   1.000
_cell.length_b   1.000
_cell.length_c   1.000
_cell.angle_alpha   90.00
_cell.angle_beta   90.00
_cell.angle_gamma   90.00
#
_symmetry.space_group_name_H-M   'P 1'
#
loop_
_entity.id
_entity.type
_entity.pdbx_description
1 polymer ?
#
loop_
_entity_poly.entity_id
_entity_poly.type
_entity_poly.pdbx_seq_one_letter_code
_entity_poly.pdbx_strand_id
1 'polypeptide(L)'
;MNCPPPVRRSIQLCGSQAAQALVPGTCLTSLAVFRHSCYLQTPDQSIVCLLDDLNVPGPLHVLCRLLGDFDWTAHLQPGQQGIVSDTGILLNRLFFFYSRSTSIWQPPRLVTPDPDTLHTTLRCLQTYLAAGRPPAERAAQESGLGVFILPLLHGTLAEFIPTTPVAAAASDGIQVLHSWLYAGAASDWIAPDCVIRLLGLGPGLTPSGDDFLAGLWVGLHALGWHAAASQLAAQLIPLASAYTNLISLAHLRCAAQGQAAAPLHILLQVLSNAPAAVPEAVDALTALGHNSGWDSLAGIVLAALAYAHSLPD
;
A
#
# COMPACT_ATOMS: atom_id res chain seq x y z
N MET A 1 10.71 -0.96 -44.19
CA MET A 1 9.99 0.16 -43.56
C MET A 1 10.71 0.52 -42.28
N ASN A 2 11.36 1.69 -42.21
CA ASN A 2 12.07 2.13 -41.01
C ASN A 2 11.04 2.52 -39.94
N CYS A 3 10.90 1.69 -38.92
CA CYS A 3 10.19 2.07 -37.72
C CYS A 3 11.01 3.18 -37.02
N PRO A 4 10.41 4.31 -36.61
CA PRO A 4 11.14 5.34 -35.89
C PRO A 4 11.77 4.75 -34.62
N PRO A 5 12.95 5.24 -34.19
CA PRO A 5 13.59 4.75 -32.99
C PRO A 5 12.69 5.00 -31.77
N PRO A 6 12.72 4.10 -30.77
CA PRO A 6 11.88 4.24 -29.60
C PRO A 6 12.23 5.50 -28.82
N VAL A 7 11.20 6.12 -28.27
CA VAL A 7 11.30 7.24 -27.35
C VAL A 7 12.02 6.77 -26.07
N ARG A 8 13.17 7.39 -25.79
CA ARG A 8 14.00 7.01 -24.66
C ARG A 8 13.57 7.73 -23.38
N ARG A 9 13.49 6.97 -22.29
CA ARG A 9 13.20 7.47 -20.94
C ARG A 9 14.18 6.85 -19.95
N SER A 10 14.67 7.63 -19.00
CA SER A 10 15.65 7.13 -18.03
C SER A 10 14.96 6.62 -16.78
N ILE A 11 15.25 5.38 -16.39
CA ILE A 11 14.87 4.84 -15.08
C ILE A 11 15.77 5.51 -14.02
N GLN A 12 15.17 6.09 -13.00
CA GLN A 12 15.88 6.73 -11.88
C GLN A 12 16.04 5.78 -10.71
N LEU A 13 15.00 4.98 -10.44
CA LEU A 13 14.91 4.13 -9.27
C LEU A 13 14.06 2.91 -9.60
N CYS A 14 14.41 1.75 -9.05
CA CYS A 14 13.61 0.54 -9.18
C CYS A 14 13.37 -0.07 -7.80
N GLY A 15 12.13 -0.38 -7.48
CA GLY A 15 11.75 -1.10 -6.27
C GLY A 15 12.37 -2.48 -6.24
N SER A 16 12.59 -3.00 -5.04
CA SER A 16 13.20 -4.31 -4.81
C SER A 16 12.48 -5.45 -5.54
N GLN A 17 11.15 -5.48 -5.52
CA GLN A 17 10.35 -6.53 -6.15
C GLN A 17 10.27 -6.35 -7.67
N ALA A 18 10.16 -5.10 -8.14
CA ALA A 18 10.26 -4.80 -9.55
C ALA A 18 11.63 -5.22 -10.13
N ALA A 19 12.71 -4.96 -9.41
CA ALA A 19 14.06 -5.35 -9.83
C ALA A 19 14.22 -6.88 -9.94
N GLN A 20 13.57 -7.64 -9.06
CA GLN A 20 13.57 -9.11 -9.12
C GLN A 20 12.76 -9.63 -10.31
N ALA A 21 11.66 -8.97 -10.67
CA ALA A 21 10.83 -9.37 -11.82
C ALA A 21 11.45 -9.00 -13.18
N LEU A 22 12.27 -7.95 -13.22
CA LEU A 22 12.87 -7.40 -14.45
C LEU A 22 14.20 -8.06 -14.82
N VAL A 23 14.18 -9.38 -15.05
CA VAL A 23 15.33 -10.15 -15.55
C VAL A 23 15.43 -10.03 -17.08
N PRO A 24 16.63 -9.88 -17.68
CA PRO A 24 16.79 -9.87 -19.14
C PRO A 24 16.17 -11.11 -19.81
N GLY A 25 15.45 -10.88 -20.92
CA GLY A 25 14.70 -11.91 -21.63
C GLY A 25 13.25 -12.08 -21.16
N THR A 26 12.86 -11.49 -20.03
CA THR A 26 11.48 -11.55 -19.54
C THR A 26 10.54 -10.76 -20.46
N CYS A 27 9.51 -11.43 -20.97
CA CYS A 27 8.40 -10.80 -21.67
C CYS A 27 7.52 -10.03 -20.68
N LEU A 28 6.98 -8.89 -21.11
CA LEU A 28 6.08 -8.07 -20.32
C LEU A 28 4.79 -7.85 -21.11
N THR A 29 3.66 -7.81 -20.40
CA THR A 29 2.39 -7.35 -20.97
C THR A 29 1.88 -6.19 -20.13
N SER A 30 1.47 -5.10 -20.78
CA SER A 30 0.77 -4.00 -20.13
C SER A 30 -0.59 -4.50 -19.62
N LEU A 31 -0.72 -4.67 -18.31
CA LEU A 31 -1.94 -5.14 -17.66
C LEU A 31 -2.96 -4.02 -17.51
N ALA A 32 -2.51 -2.85 -17.06
CA ALA A 32 -3.35 -1.67 -16.87
C ALA A 32 -2.57 -0.38 -17.18
N VAL A 33 -3.25 0.61 -17.76
CA VAL A 33 -2.65 1.90 -18.13
C VAL A 33 -3.55 3.01 -17.60
N PHE A 34 -2.97 3.89 -16.79
CA PHE A 34 -3.61 5.07 -16.21
C PHE A 34 -2.81 6.30 -16.56
N ARG A 35 -3.39 7.49 -16.41
CA ARG A 35 -2.72 8.75 -16.80
C ARG A 35 -1.28 8.86 -16.29
N HIS A 36 -1.03 8.46 -15.04
CA HIS A 36 0.27 8.62 -14.37
C HIS A 36 1.03 7.30 -14.13
N SER A 37 0.48 6.15 -14.53
CA SER A 37 1.12 4.86 -14.28
C SER A 37 0.78 3.79 -15.33
N CYS A 38 1.70 2.84 -15.52
CA CYS A 38 1.49 1.68 -16.37
C CYS A 38 1.93 0.42 -15.62
N TYR A 39 0.98 -0.48 -15.35
CA TYR A 39 1.24 -1.77 -14.73
C TYR A 39 1.59 -2.79 -15.80
N LEU A 40 2.74 -3.42 -15.64
CA LEU A 40 3.26 -4.50 -16.46
C LEU A 40 3.18 -5.81 -15.68
N GLN A 41 2.92 -6.89 -16.41
CA GLN A 41 2.85 -8.24 -15.89
C GLN A 41 3.87 -9.13 -16.62
N THR A 42 4.60 -9.93 -15.86
CA THR A 42 5.47 -11.01 -16.35
C THR A 42 4.69 -12.34 -16.50
N PRO A 43 5.21 -13.35 -17.22
CA PRO A 43 4.52 -14.63 -17.39
C PRO A 43 4.24 -15.38 -16.09
N ASP A 44 5.08 -15.20 -15.07
CA ASP A 44 4.90 -15.76 -13.72
C ASP A 44 3.95 -14.92 -12.83
N GLN A 45 3.24 -13.94 -13.44
CA GLN A 45 2.28 -13.04 -12.80
C GLN A 45 2.90 -12.04 -11.80
N SER A 46 4.21 -11.83 -11.82
CA SER A 46 4.81 -10.70 -11.11
C SER A 46 4.37 -9.37 -11.74
N ILE A 47 4.18 -8.36 -10.89
CA ILE A 47 3.69 -7.03 -11.29
C ILE A 47 4.80 -6.00 -11.13
N VAL A 48 4.92 -5.13 -12.13
CA VAL A 48 5.83 -3.98 -12.14
C VAL A 48 5.04 -2.75 -12.53
N CYS A 49 5.10 -1.68 -11.75
CA CYS A 49 4.44 -0.42 -12.05
C CYS A 49 5.46 0.59 -12.57
N LEU A 50 5.32 1.06 -13.81
CA LEU A 50 6.04 2.22 -14.30
C LEU A 50 5.31 3.49 -13.84
N LEU A 51 6.01 4.42 -13.20
CA LEU A 51 5.45 5.69 -12.73
C LEU A 51 6.44 6.84 -12.90
N ASP A 52 5.91 8.06 -12.96
CA ASP A 52 6.67 9.31 -13.09
C ASP A 52 6.89 10.05 -11.77
N ASP A 53 6.25 9.59 -10.69
CA ASP A 53 6.33 10.27 -9.41
C ASP A 53 7.50 9.77 -8.58
N LEU A 54 8.55 10.58 -8.49
CA LEU A 54 9.75 10.28 -7.72
C LEU A 54 9.53 10.30 -6.20
N ASN A 55 8.41 10.85 -5.73
CA ASN A 55 8.14 11.02 -4.29
C ASN A 55 7.47 9.80 -3.65
N VAL A 56 6.99 8.86 -4.45
CA VAL A 56 6.26 7.67 -3.97
C VAL A 56 6.94 6.36 -4.39
N PRO A 57 8.26 6.17 -4.15
CA PRO A 57 8.91 4.91 -4.46
C PRO A 57 8.28 3.76 -3.66
N GLY A 58 8.28 2.57 -4.24
CA GLY A 58 7.68 1.39 -3.62
C GLY A 58 8.28 0.11 -4.20
N PRO A 59 8.00 -1.06 -3.59
CA PRO A 59 8.63 -2.33 -3.98
C PRO A 59 8.33 -2.71 -5.43
N LEU A 60 7.13 -2.40 -5.94
CA LEU A 60 6.69 -2.70 -7.31
C LEU A 60 7.07 -1.60 -8.33
N HIS A 61 7.65 -0.50 -7.89
CA HIS A 61 7.74 0.73 -8.68
C HIS A 61 9.02 0.80 -9.51
N VAL A 62 8.90 1.17 -10.79
CA VAL A 62 10.02 1.61 -11.64
C VAL A 62 9.79 3.08 -11.94
N LEU A 63 10.58 3.92 -11.28
CA LEU A 63 10.46 5.36 -11.45
C LEU A 63 11.20 5.78 -12.71
N CYS A 64 10.44 6.32 -13.65
CA CYS A 64 10.95 6.82 -14.91
C CYS A 64 10.90 8.34 -14.89
N ARG A 65 11.94 9.01 -15.40
CA ARG A 65 11.83 10.45 -15.68
C ARG A 65 11.03 10.63 -16.97
N LEU A 66 9.77 11.04 -16.87
CA LEU A 66 8.98 11.49 -18.01
C LEU A 66 9.08 13.02 -18.12
N LEU A 67 8.61 13.57 -19.24
CA LEU A 67 8.76 15.00 -19.56
C LEU A 67 7.39 15.64 -19.66
N GLY A 68 7.18 16.76 -18.97
CA GLY A 68 5.95 17.54 -19.01
C GLY A 68 4.73 16.77 -18.52
N ASP A 69 3.56 17.06 -19.09
CA ASP A 69 2.28 16.40 -18.76
C ASP A 69 2.14 15.02 -19.45
N PHE A 70 3.12 14.14 -19.28
CA PHE A 70 3.09 12.83 -19.92
C PHE A 70 1.87 12.02 -19.47
N ASP A 71 1.06 11.57 -20.42
CA ASP A 71 -0.12 10.75 -20.19
C ASP A 71 0.10 9.36 -20.79
N TRP A 72 0.25 8.34 -19.96
CA TRP A 72 0.46 6.99 -20.46
C TRP A 72 -0.71 6.48 -21.31
N THR A 73 -1.93 6.92 -21.04
CA THR A 73 -3.13 6.47 -21.78
C THR A 73 -3.15 7.00 -23.21
N ALA A 74 -2.45 8.11 -23.49
CA ALA A 74 -2.27 8.64 -24.84
C ALA A 74 -1.30 7.81 -25.68
N HIS A 75 -0.54 6.91 -25.06
CA HIS A 75 0.59 6.23 -25.70
C HIS A 75 0.53 4.70 -25.63
N LEU A 76 -0.11 4.15 -24.60
CA LEU A 76 -0.21 2.71 -24.37
C LEU A 76 -1.64 2.29 -24.10
N GLN A 77 -1.91 1.01 -24.35
CA GLN A 77 -3.16 0.34 -24.03
C GLN A 77 -2.88 -0.99 -23.34
N PRO A 78 -3.82 -1.50 -22.52
CA PRO A 78 -3.74 -2.87 -22.01
C PRO A 78 -3.54 -3.90 -23.14
N GLY A 79 -2.78 -4.96 -22.83
CA GLY A 79 -2.41 -6.03 -23.76
C GLY A 79 -1.14 -5.78 -24.57
N GLN A 80 -0.58 -4.56 -24.54
CA GLN A 80 0.64 -4.25 -25.29
C GLN A 80 1.86 -4.98 -24.72
N GLN A 81 2.71 -5.46 -25.63
CA GLN A 81 3.83 -6.32 -25.30
C GLN A 81 5.11 -5.50 -25.07
N GLY A 82 5.96 -6.01 -24.18
CA GLY A 82 7.30 -5.49 -23.92
C GLY A 82 8.28 -6.62 -23.65
N ILE A 83 9.56 -6.26 -23.57
CA ILE A 83 10.64 -7.19 -23.25
C ILE A 83 11.71 -6.47 -22.43
N VAL A 84 12.24 -7.16 -21.43
CA VAL A 84 13.41 -6.72 -20.68
C VAL A 84 14.66 -7.11 -21.46
N SER A 85 15.55 -6.16 -21.69
CA SER A 85 16.90 -6.37 -22.23
C SER A 85 17.95 -6.09 -21.16
N ASP A 86 19.21 -6.39 -21.47
CA ASP A 86 20.36 -6.08 -20.58
C ASP A 86 20.51 -4.58 -20.27
N THR A 87 19.85 -3.71 -21.04
CA THR A 87 20.02 -2.26 -20.95
C THR A 87 18.73 -1.51 -20.60
N GLY A 88 17.60 -2.20 -20.46
CA GLY A 88 16.33 -1.57 -20.14
C GLY A 88 15.08 -2.37 -20.49
N ILE A 89 13.94 -1.69 -20.48
CA ILE A 89 12.63 -2.23 -20.84
C ILE A 89 12.22 -1.61 -22.17
N LEU A 90 11.98 -2.45 -23.18
CA LEU A 90 11.37 -2.05 -24.43
C LEU A 90 9.87 -2.34 -24.37
N LEU A 91 9.02 -1.33 -24.51
CA LEU A 91 7.56 -1.46 -24.41
C LEU A 91 6.89 -0.96 -25.70
N ASN A 92 6.03 -1.81 -26.27
CA ASN A 92 5.30 -1.61 -27.53
C ASN A 92 6.18 -1.16 -28.72
N ARG A 93 7.49 -1.42 -28.69
CA ARG A 93 8.50 -0.87 -29.63
C ARG A 93 8.56 0.68 -29.68
N LEU A 94 7.73 1.36 -28.90
CA LEU A 94 7.60 2.81 -28.87
C LEU A 94 8.47 3.43 -27.78
N PHE A 95 8.61 2.75 -26.63
CA PHE A 95 9.36 3.27 -25.50
C PHE A 95 10.52 2.37 -25.14
N PHE A 96 11.66 2.99 -24.87
CA PHE A 96 12.80 2.31 -24.30
C PHE A 96 13.20 2.98 -22.98
N PHE A 97 12.84 2.32 -21.88
CA PHE A 97 13.18 2.72 -20.53
C PHE A 97 14.53 2.14 -20.18
N TYR A 98 15.56 2.98 -20.14
CA TYR A 98 16.94 2.51 -19.99
C TYR A 98 17.52 2.94 -18.65
N SER A 99 18.53 2.19 -18.21
CA SER A 99 19.35 2.56 -17.06
C SER A 99 20.81 2.29 -17.34
N ARG A 100 21.70 3.16 -16.81
CA ARG A 100 23.15 2.93 -16.79
C ARG A 100 23.62 2.37 -15.44
N SER A 101 22.89 2.67 -14.38
CA SER A 101 23.09 2.22 -13.01
C SER A 101 21.77 2.44 -12.27
N THR A 102 21.00 1.38 -12.01
CA THR A 102 19.71 1.51 -11.32
C THR A 102 19.92 1.39 -9.83
N SER A 103 19.65 2.45 -9.07
CA SER A 103 19.54 2.32 -7.62
C SER A 103 18.30 1.48 -7.30
N ILE A 104 18.49 0.44 -6.50
CA ILE A 104 17.38 -0.38 -6.00
C ILE A 104 16.86 0.28 -4.73
N TRP A 105 15.59 0.67 -4.74
CA TRP A 105 14.90 1.17 -3.57
C TRP A 105 14.55 0.03 -2.63
N GLN A 106 14.78 0.27 -1.36
CA GLN A 106 14.37 -0.57 -0.25
C GLN A 106 13.61 0.31 0.73
N PRO A 107 12.60 -0.23 1.43
CA PRO A 107 11.96 0.50 2.51
C PRO A 107 13.00 0.89 3.58
N PRO A 108 12.84 2.06 4.21
CA PRO A 108 13.71 2.44 5.32
C PRO A 108 13.61 1.40 6.44
N ARG A 109 14.70 1.20 7.17
CA ARG A 109 14.65 0.39 8.39
C ARG A 109 13.89 1.18 9.46
N LEU A 110 12.76 0.63 9.88
CA LEU A 110 11.97 1.20 10.96
C LEU A 110 12.58 0.79 12.30
N VAL A 111 12.54 1.72 13.25
CA VAL A 111 12.92 1.49 14.63
C VAL A 111 11.64 1.33 15.42
N THR A 112 11.55 0.29 16.24
CA THR A 112 10.41 0.06 17.11
C THR A 112 10.21 1.31 17.98
N PRO A 113 8.99 1.86 18.03
CA PRO A 113 8.73 3.09 18.74
C PRO A 113 8.94 2.91 20.25
N ASP A 114 9.42 3.98 20.89
CA ASP A 114 9.31 4.11 22.33
C ASP A 114 7.81 4.25 22.73
N PRO A 115 7.34 3.55 23.78
CA PRO A 115 5.96 3.59 24.24
C PRO A 115 5.36 4.99 24.41
N ASP A 116 6.07 5.91 25.07
CA ASP A 116 5.58 7.27 25.35
C ASP A 116 5.46 8.09 24.07
N THR A 117 6.44 7.90 23.17
CA THR A 117 6.47 8.55 21.86
C THR A 117 5.30 8.07 20.99
N LEU A 118 5.00 6.77 20.99
CA LEU A 118 3.85 6.22 20.26
C LEU A 118 2.53 6.80 20.78
N HIS A 119 2.32 6.80 22.10
CA HIS A 119 1.12 7.37 22.71
C HIS A 119 0.96 8.86 22.38
N THR A 120 2.05 9.62 22.45
CA THR A 120 2.05 11.04 22.09
C THR A 120 1.68 11.24 20.63
N THR A 121 2.24 10.42 19.75
CA THR A 121 2.01 10.55 18.31
C THR A 121 0.59 10.16 17.91
N LEU A 122 0.03 9.11 18.51
CA LEU A 122 -1.37 8.72 18.33
C LEU A 122 -2.33 9.82 18.80
N ARG A 123 -2.01 10.52 19.90
CA ARG A 123 -2.78 11.68 20.36
C ARG A 123 -2.69 12.86 19.38
N CYS A 124 -1.51 13.11 18.81
CA CYS A 124 -1.33 14.11 17.75
C CYS A 124 -2.19 13.77 16.51
N LEU A 125 -2.20 12.51 16.09
CA LEU A 125 -3.03 12.02 14.99
C LEU A 125 -4.52 12.22 15.29
N GLN A 126 -4.99 11.81 16.47
CA GLN A 126 -6.37 12.02 16.90
C GLN A 126 -6.76 13.50 16.88
N THR A 127 -5.90 14.39 17.39
CA THR A 127 -6.13 15.84 17.41
C THR A 127 -6.21 16.40 15.98
N TYR A 128 -5.32 15.97 15.10
CA TYR A 128 -5.28 16.39 13.71
C TYR A 128 -6.56 16.02 12.95
N LEU A 129 -7.00 14.76 13.07
CA LEU A 129 -8.19 14.26 12.40
C LEU A 129 -9.48 14.82 13.00
N ALA A 130 -9.55 14.99 14.33
CA ALA A 130 -10.70 15.61 15.00
C ALA A 130 -10.92 17.06 14.58
N ALA A 131 -9.85 17.78 14.20
CA ALA A 131 -9.93 19.11 13.60
C ALA A 131 -10.45 19.11 12.14
N GLY A 132 -10.82 17.95 11.60
CA GLY A 132 -11.36 17.79 10.25
C GLY A 132 -10.31 17.96 9.15
N ARG A 133 -9.07 17.54 9.41
CA ARG A 133 -7.96 17.65 8.47
C ARG A 133 -7.52 16.27 7.95
N PRO A 134 -7.05 16.17 6.70
CA PRO A 134 -7.11 17.20 5.65
C PRO A 134 -8.55 17.52 5.18
N PRO A 135 -8.94 18.79 4.95
CA PRO A 135 -10.34 19.19 4.75
C PRO A 135 -10.99 18.64 3.47
N ALA A 136 -10.22 18.52 2.39
CA ALA A 136 -10.73 18.15 1.07
C ALA A 136 -10.97 16.64 0.92
N GLU A 137 -10.44 15.83 1.83
CA GLU A 137 -10.35 14.37 1.68
C GLU A 137 -11.25 13.61 2.67
N ARG A 138 -12.07 14.32 3.46
CA ARG A 138 -13.11 13.71 4.30
C ARG A 138 -14.09 12.86 3.51
N ALA A 139 -14.42 13.24 2.28
CA ALA A 139 -15.29 12.44 1.41
C ALA A 139 -14.65 11.09 1.04
N ALA A 140 -13.32 11.03 0.89
CA ALA A 140 -12.59 9.78 0.67
C ALA A 140 -12.64 8.90 1.93
N GLN A 141 -12.41 9.51 3.10
CA GLN A 141 -12.59 8.86 4.39
C GLN A 141 -13.98 8.22 4.52
N GLU A 142 -15.02 8.94 4.09
CA GLU A 142 -16.42 8.51 4.16
C GLU A 142 -16.77 7.37 3.19
N SER A 143 -16.08 7.24 2.06
CA SER A 143 -16.42 6.25 1.03
C SER A 143 -15.67 4.91 1.13
N GLY A 144 -14.56 4.87 1.89
CA GLY A 144 -13.74 3.69 2.15
C GLY A 144 -13.82 3.18 3.59
N LEU A 145 -12.71 2.61 4.07
CA LEU A 145 -12.48 2.13 5.43
C LEU A 145 -11.76 3.17 6.31
N GLY A 146 -11.33 4.31 5.76
CA GLY A 146 -10.87 5.46 6.54
C GLY A 146 -11.84 5.93 7.64
N VAL A 147 -13.15 5.67 7.48
CA VAL A 147 -14.16 5.96 8.53
C VAL A 147 -13.87 5.29 9.87
N PHE A 148 -13.14 4.18 9.89
CA PHE A 148 -12.84 3.45 11.11
C PHE A 148 -11.72 4.09 11.95
N ILE A 149 -10.95 5.04 11.42
CA ILE A 149 -9.81 5.64 12.13
C ILE A 149 -10.24 6.35 13.42
N LEU A 150 -11.26 7.21 13.37
CA LEU A 150 -11.71 7.93 14.56
C LEU A 150 -12.34 6.99 15.62
N PRO A 151 -13.24 6.06 15.26
CA PRO A 151 -13.72 5.04 16.19
C PRO A 151 -12.61 4.23 16.85
N LEU A 152 -11.57 3.86 16.10
CA LEU A 152 -10.39 3.18 16.65
C LEU A 152 -9.65 4.06 17.66
N LEU A 153 -9.30 5.29 17.27
CA LEU A 153 -8.58 6.24 18.14
C LEU A 153 -9.35 6.62 19.41
N HIS A 154 -10.68 6.61 19.34
CA HIS A 154 -11.56 6.93 20.48
C HIS A 154 -11.92 5.71 21.34
N GLY A 155 -11.58 4.49 20.91
CA GLY A 155 -12.01 3.28 21.59
C GLY A 155 -13.52 3.03 21.49
N THR A 156 -14.20 3.58 20.48
CA THR A 156 -15.65 3.48 20.27
C THR A 156 -16.01 2.57 19.09
N LEU A 157 -15.10 1.69 18.66
CA LEU A 157 -15.32 0.79 17.52
C LEU A 157 -16.58 -0.08 17.68
N ALA A 158 -16.85 -0.58 18.89
CA ALA A 158 -18.01 -1.42 19.16
C ALA A 158 -19.37 -0.70 19.00
N GLU A 159 -19.37 0.62 19.11
CA GLU A 159 -20.58 1.46 18.99
C GLU A 159 -20.71 2.10 17.60
N PHE A 160 -19.69 1.94 16.75
CA PHE A 160 -19.63 2.59 15.46
C PHE A 160 -20.56 1.93 14.45
N ILE A 161 -21.44 2.74 13.85
CA ILE A 161 -22.37 2.31 12.80
C ILE A 161 -21.88 2.87 11.47
N PRO A 162 -21.30 2.04 10.58
CA PRO A 162 -20.86 2.49 9.27
C PRO A 162 -22.06 2.87 8.39
N THR A 163 -21.92 3.98 7.67
CA THR A 163 -23.00 4.54 6.82
C THR A 163 -22.87 4.16 5.35
N THR A 164 -21.70 3.67 4.93
CA THR A 164 -21.44 3.28 3.54
C THR A 164 -21.41 1.76 3.35
N PRO A 165 -21.78 1.24 2.16
CA PRO A 165 -21.81 -0.20 1.91
C PRO A 165 -20.46 -0.91 2.14
N VAL A 166 -19.36 -0.27 1.74
CA VAL A 166 -18.00 -0.83 1.91
C VAL A 166 -17.66 -0.95 3.39
N ALA A 167 -17.86 0.12 4.16
CA ALA A 167 -17.60 0.11 5.59
C ALA A 167 -18.53 -0.85 6.35
N ALA A 168 -19.80 -0.94 5.96
CA ALA A 168 -20.75 -1.89 6.54
C ALA A 168 -20.32 -3.34 6.31
N ALA A 169 -19.88 -3.67 5.10
CA ALA A 169 -19.40 -5.00 4.77
C ALA A 169 -18.09 -5.37 5.49
N ALA A 170 -17.26 -4.39 5.84
CA ALA A 170 -15.98 -4.60 6.53
C ALA A 170 -16.10 -4.69 8.05
N SER A 171 -17.18 -4.16 8.63
CA SER A 171 -17.30 -3.91 10.08
C SER A 171 -16.98 -5.13 10.94
N ASP A 172 -17.63 -6.27 10.65
CA ASP A 172 -17.41 -7.51 11.41
C ASP A 172 -15.96 -8.00 11.30
N GLY A 173 -15.36 -7.90 10.12
CA GLY A 173 -13.97 -8.31 9.89
C GLY A 173 -12.98 -7.44 10.67
N ILE A 174 -13.19 -6.12 10.66
CA ILE A 174 -12.35 -5.16 11.41
C ILE A 174 -12.51 -5.35 12.92
N GLN A 175 -13.74 -5.58 13.42
CA GLN A 175 -13.99 -5.85 14.84
C GLN A 175 -13.32 -7.14 15.32
N VAL A 176 -13.34 -8.20 14.50
CA VAL A 176 -12.65 -9.46 14.81
C VAL A 176 -11.14 -9.27 14.83
N LEU A 177 -10.57 -8.59 13.83
CA LEU A 177 -9.13 -8.29 13.80
C LEU A 177 -8.72 -7.45 15.01
N HIS A 178 -9.50 -6.44 15.35
CA HIS A 178 -9.30 -5.62 16.55
C HIS A 178 -9.27 -6.49 17.81
N SER A 179 -10.29 -7.32 18.02
CA SER A 179 -10.40 -8.18 19.20
C SER A 179 -9.23 -9.17 19.30
N TRP A 180 -8.84 -9.79 18.18
CA TRP A 180 -7.71 -10.72 18.14
C TRP A 180 -6.38 -10.04 18.50
N LEU A 181 -6.11 -8.86 17.94
CA LEU A 181 -4.87 -8.11 18.20
C LEU A 181 -4.81 -7.60 19.64
N TYR A 182 -5.93 -7.07 20.17
CA TYR A 182 -6.02 -6.61 21.56
C TYR A 182 -5.92 -7.76 22.58
N ALA A 183 -6.31 -8.98 22.20
CA ALA A 183 -6.11 -10.18 22.99
C ALA A 183 -4.66 -10.73 22.92
N GLY A 184 -3.72 -9.98 22.33
CA GLY A 184 -2.32 -10.37 22.22
C GLY A 184 -2.00 -11.26 21.02
N ALA A 185 -2.86 -11.27 19.99
CA ALA A 185 -2.68 -12.03 18.76
C ALA A 185 -2.41 -13.53 19.00
N ALA A 186 -3.34 -14.20 19.71
CA ALA A 186 -3.24 -15.60 20.06
C ALA A 186 -2.86 -16.51 18.86
N SER A 187 -1.89 -17.40 19.07
CA SER A 187 -1.26 -18.19 18.00
C SER A 187 -2.15 -19.28 17.39
N ASP A 188 -3.21 -19.69 18.09
CA ASP A 188 -4.20 -20.67 17.66
C ASP A 188 -5.40 -20.04 16.93
N TRP A 189 -5.39 -18.71 16.76
CA TRP A 189 -6.46 -18.00 16.08
C TRP A 189 -6.54 -18.35 14.59
N ILE A 190 -7.78 -18.65 14.17
CA ILE A 190 -8.16 -18.94 12.78
C ILE A 190 -9.02 -17.78 12.28
N ALA A 191 -8.66 -17.22 11.13
CA ALA A 191 -9.37 -16.13 10.48
C ALA A 191 -10.78 -16.59 10.08
N PRO A 192 -11.86 -16.01 10.65
CA PRO A 192 -13.21 -16.33 10.23
C PRO A 192 -13.52 -15.66 8.88
N ASP A 193 -14.60 -16.12 8.23
CA ASP A 193 -14.99 -15.63 6.90
C ASP A 193 -15.15 -14.11 6.81
N CYS A 194 -15.57 -13.43 7.88
CA CYS A 194 -15.69 -11.96 7.86
C CYS A 194 -14.33 -11.26 7.68
N VAL A 195 -13.24 -11.85 8.16
CA VAL A 195 -11.87 -11.34 7.93
C VAL A 195 -11.41 -11.69 6.53
N ILE A 196 -11.68 -12.92 6.05
CA ILE A 196 -11.33 -13.33 4.68
C ILE A 196 -12.03 -12.42 3.66
N ARG A 197 -13.29 -12.05 3.91
CA ARG A 197 -14.09 -11.16 3.06
C ARG A 197 -13.58 -9.72 2.99
N LEU A 198 -12.57 -9.33 3.77
CA LEU A 198 -11.87 -8.06 3.57
C LEU A 198 -11.02 -8.09 2.30
N LEU A 199 -10.54 -9.27 1.88
CA LEU A 199 -9.81 -9.41 0.61
C LEU A 199 -10.72 -9.00 -0.56
N GLY A 200 -10.23 -8.09 -1.39
CA GLY A 200 -10.95 -7.58 -2.55
C GLY A 200 -12.17 -6.72 -2.23
N LEU A 201 -12.40 -6.35 -0.97
CA LEU A 201 -13.58 -5.58 -0.58
C LEU A 201 -13.46 -4.11 -1.00
N GLY A 202 -14.37 -3.66 -1.87
CA GLY A 202 -14.43 -2.29 -2.36
C GLY A 202 -14.09 -2.17 -3.86
N PRO A 203 -14.38 -1.02 -4.48
CA PRO A 203 -14.13 -0.83 -5.90
C PRO A 203 -12.66 -0.49 -6.18
N GLY A 204 -12.27 -0.58 -7.46
CA GLY A 204 -10.99 -0.03 -7.95
C GLY A 204 -9.87 -1.04 -8.08
N LEU A 205 -8.67 -0.52 -8.37
CA LEU A 205 -7.46 -1.31 -8.61
C LEU A 205 -6.88 -1.90 -7.33
N THR A 206 -6.99 -1.14 -6.24
CA THR A 206 -6.64 -1.49 -4.88
C THR A 206 -7.90 -1.32 -4.04
N PRO A 207 -8.69 -2.40 -3.87
CA PRO A 207 -9.90 -2.37 -3.06
C PRO A 207 -9.62 -1.92 -1.63
N SER A 208 -10.55 -1.18 -1.02
CA SER A 208 -10.38 -0.62 0.33
C SER A 208 -10.00 -1.65 1.40
N GLY A 209 -10.56 -2.85 1.35
CA GLY A 209 -10.20 -3.93 2.27
C GLY A 209 -8.78 -4.44 2.07
N ASP A 210 -8.27 -4.44 0.85
CA ASP A 210 -6.87 -4.78 0.57
C ASP A 210 -5.93 -3.69 1.06
N ASP A 211 -6.27 -2.41 0.85
CA ASP A 211 -5.47 -1.28 1.36
C ASP A 211 -5.42 -1.27 2.90
N PHE A 212 -6.55 -1.55 3.55
CA PHE A 212 -6.61 -1.74 5.01
C PHE A 212 -5.70 -2.89 5.48
N LEU A 213 -5.79 -4.06 4.85
CA LEU A 213 -4.95 -5.21 5.20
C LEU A 213 -3.47 -4.93 4.93
N ALA A 214 -3.14 -4.22 3.85
CA ALA A 214 -1.78 -3.81 3.53
C ALA A 214 -1.21 -2.87 4.61
N GLY A 215 -1.97 -1.85 5.01
CA GLY A 215 -1.61 -0.95 6.10
C GLY A 215 -1.42 -1.70 7.42
N LEU A 216 -2.33 -2.62 7.74
CA LEU A 216 -2.24 -3.47 8.94
C LEU A 216 -0.95 -4.30 8.95
N TRP A 217 -0.64 -5.03 7.87
CA TRP A 217 0.58 -5.84 7.83
C TRP A 217 1.86 -5.00 7.97
N VAL A 218 1.95 -3.88 7.25
CA VAL A 218 3.16 -3.04 7.32
C VAL A 218 3.30 -2.43 8.71
N GLY A 219 2.19 -2.03 9.35
CA GLY A 219 2.16 -1.59 10.74
C GLY A 219 2.63 -2.66 11.72
N LEU A 220 2.11 -3.89 11.62
CA LEU A 220 2.55 -5.01 12.45
C LEU A 220 4.05 -5.29 12.30
N HIS A 221 4.57 -5.25 11.07
CA HIS A 221 6.01 -5.40 10.84
C HIS A 221 6.83 -4.26 11.46
N ALA A 222 6.39 -3.00 11.31
CA ALA A 222 7.08 -1.84 11.88
C ALA A 222 7.17 -1.89 13.41
N LEU A 223 6.15 -2.43 14.05
CA LEU A 223 6.02 -2.52 15.51
C LEU A 223 6.68 -3.79 16.08
N GLY A 224 7.28 -4.65 15.24
CA GLY A 224 7.93 -5.89 15.66
C GLY A 224 6.97 -7.06 15.93
N TRP A 225 5.68 -6.91 15.63
CA TRP A 225 4.65 -7.95 15.73
C TRP A 225 4.70 -8.93 14.54
N HIS A 226 5.89 -9.44 14.23
CA HIS A 226 6.15 -10.30 13.07
C HIS A 226 5.39 -11.63 13.13
N ALA A 227 5.16 -12.18 14.33
CA ALA A 227 4.41 -13.43 14.51
C ALA A 227 2.94 -13.24 14.11
N ALA A 228 2.29 -12.18 14.60
CA ALA A 228 0.92 -11.83 14.23
C ALA A 228 0.80 -11.55 12.72
N ALA A 229 1.72 -10.76 12.17
CA ALA A 229 1.76 -10.49 10.72
C ALA A 229 1.86 -11.79 9.91
N SER A 230 2.77 -12.68 10.29
CA SER A 230 3.00 -13.96 9.62
C SER A 230 1.81 -14.90 9.74
N GLN A 231 1.18 -14.98 10.91
CA GLN A 231 -0.02 -15.79 11.14
C GLN A 231 -1.19 -15.32 10.29
N LEU A 232 -1.42 -14.01 10.19
CA LEU A 232 -2.48 -13.45 9.35
C LEU A 232 -2.16 -13.67 7.86
N ALA A 233 -0.92 -13.43 7.44
CA ALA A 233 -0.47 -13.64 6.07
C ALA A 233 -0.61 -15.09 5.62
N ALA A 234 -0.25 -16.04 6.48
CA ALA A 234 -0.35 -17.48 6.19
C ALA A 234 -1.80 -17.94 5.92
N GLN A 235 -2.79 -17.24 6.46
CA GLN A 235 -4.21 -17.56 6.27
C GLN A 235 -4.83 -16.81 5.09
N LEU A 236 -4.49 -15.54 4.88
CA LEU A 236 -5.14 -14.68 3.88
C LEU A 236 -4.45 -14.70 2.51
N ILE A 237 -3.11 -14.67 2.45
CA ILE A 237 -2.37 -14.57 1.17
C ILE A 237 -2.64 -15.76 0.24
N PRO A 238 -2.75 -17.02 0.71
CA PRO A 238 -3.12 -18.14 -0.16
C PRO A 238 -4.52 -18.03 -0.78
N LEU A 239 -5.43 -17.29 -0.13
CA LEU A 239 -6.80 -17.09 -0.59
C LEU A 239 -6.95 -15.85 -1.48
N ALA A 240 -6.07 -14.86 -1.33
CA ALA A 240 -6.21 -13.52 -1.93
C ALA A 240 -6.45 -13.52 -3.45
N SER A 241 -5.84 -14.44 -4.22
CA SER A 241 -6.06 -14.53 -5.67
C SER A 241 -7.49 -14.88 -6.08
N ALA A 242 -8.30 -15.44 -5.18
CA ALA A 242 -9.71 -15.73 -5.43
C ALA A 242 -10.63 -14.52 -5.16
N TYR A 243 -10.14 -13.51 -4.44
CA TYR A 243 -10.95 -12.39 -3.96
C TYR A 243 -10.55 -11.05 -4.57
N THR A 244 -9.28 -10.88 -4.95
CA THR A 244 -8.79 -9.61 -5.52
C THR A 244 -8.07 -9.78 -6.87
N ASN A 245 -7.76 -8.66 -7.50
CA ASN A 245 -7.04 -8.61 -8.78
C ASN A 245 -5.52 -8.74 -8.59
N LEU A 246 -4.80 -9.03 -9.68
CA LEU A 246 -3.35 -9.28 -9.64
C LEU A 246 -2.53 -8.09 -9.12
N ILE A 247 -2.96 -6.85 -9.37
CA ILE A 247 -2.24 -5.65 -8.94
C ILE A 247 -2.36 -5.51 -7.42
N SER A 248 -3.58 -5.58 -6.89
CA SER A 248 -3.79 -5.55 -5.44
C SER A 248 -3.10 -6.74 -4.74
N LEU A 249 -3.19 -7.95 -5.32
CA LEU A 249 -2.48 -9.12 -4.80
C LEU A 249 -0.96 -8.90 -4.70
N ALA A 250 -0.34 -8.25 -5.68
CA ALA A 250 1.08 -7.93 -5.64
C ALA A 250 1.41 -6.96 -4.50
N HIS A 251 0.55 -5.96 -4.25
CA HIS A 251 0.69 -5.05 -3.10
C HIS A 251 0.52 -5.80 -1.77
N LEU A 252 -0.48 -6.67 -1.63
CA LEU A 252 -0.70 -7.48 -0.43
C LEU A 252 0.49 -8.40 -0.13
N ARG A 253 1.07 -9.04 -1.17
CA ARG A 253 2.28 -9.87 -1.02
C ARG A 253 3.48 -9.06 -0.52
N CYS A 254 3.65 -7.83 -1.00
CA CYS A 254 4.67 -6.92 -0.48
C CYS A 254 4.38 -6.57 0.98
N ALA A 255 3.14 -6.19 1.29
CA ALA A 255 2.74 -5.75 2.62
C ALA A 255 2.89 -6.86 3.66
N ALA A 256 2.54 -8.10 3.32
CA ALA A 256 2.74 -9.29 4.14
C ALA A 256 4.24 -9.61 4.42
N GLN A 257 5.17 -8.95 3.72
CA GLN A 257 6.62 -8.99 3.99
C GLN A 257 7.11 -7.68 4.64
N GLY A 258 6.21 -6.81 5.07
CA GLY A 258 6.50 -5.49 5.63
C GLY A 258 6.94 -4.45 4.60
N GLN A 259 6.68 -4.67 3.30
CA GLN A 259 7.09 -3.75 2.22
C GLN A 259 5.88 -3.01 1.64
N ALA A 260 6.02 -1.70 1.41
CA ALA A 260 4.97 -0.86 0.83
C ALA A 260 5.57 0.39 0.21
N ALA A 261 4.75 1.25 -0.39
CA ALA A 261 5.19 2.55 -0.88
C ALA A 261 5.75 3.42 0.27
N ALA A 262 6.71 4.28 -0.05
CA ALA A 262 7.43 5.08 0.92
C ALA A 262 6.55 5.94 1.84
N PRO A 263 5.42 6.53 1.40
CA PRO A 263 4.58 7.31 2.32
C PRO A 263 4.05 6.51 3.50
N LEU A 264 3.75 5.21 3.33
CA LEU A 264 3.36 4.34 4.46
C LEU A 264 4.52 4.17 5.45
N HIS A 265 5.73 3.97 4.95
CA HIS A 265 6.95 3.84 5.78
C HIS A 265 7.32 5.15 6.48
N ILE A 266 7.14 6.29 5.80
CA ILE A 266 7.35 7.63 6.38
C ILE A 266 6.36 7.86 7.52
N LEU A 267 5.08 7.54 7.33
CA LEU A 267 4.10 7.63 8.41
C LEU A 267 4.49 6.76 9.60
N LEU A 268 4.89 5.51 9.37
CA LEU A 268 5.31 4.61 10.46
C LEU A 268 6.56 5.11 11.20
N GLN A 269 7.49 5.72 10.49
CA GLN A 269 8.64 6.39 11.11
C GLN A 269 8.17 7.57 11.99
N VAL A 270 7.28 8.41 11.47
CA VAL A 270 6.69 9.55 12.20
C VAL A 270 5.94 9.10 13.44
N LEU A 271 5.10 8.06 13.33
CA LEU A 271 4.43 7.39 14.46
C LEU A 271 5.41 6.94 15.54
N SER A 272 6.67 6.68 15.15
CA SER A 272 7.68 6.15 16.05
C SER A 272 8.60 7.16 16.69
N ASN A 273 8.79 8.34 16.09
CA ASN A 273 9.81 9.27 16.58
C ASN A 273 9.54 10.77 16.37
N ALA A 274 8.46 11.17 15.67
CA ALA A 274 8.28 12.56 15.26
C ALA A 274 6.82 13.04 15.37
N PRO A 275 6.25 13.17 16.59
CA PRO A 275 4.87 13.62 16.76
C PRO A 275 4.50 14.92 16.03
N ALA A 276 5.46 15.84 15.90
CA ALA A 276 5.28 17.11 15.19
C ALA A 276 5.09 16.97 13.67
N ALA A 277 5.54 15.86 13.08
CA ALA A 277 5.46 15.59 11.63
C ALA A 277 4.19 14.81 11.23
N VAL A 278 3.31 14.48 12.17
CA VAL A 278 2.05 13.76 11.90
C VAL A 278 1.21 14.42 10.81
N PRO A 279 0.94 15.74 10.84
CA PRO A 279 0.11 16.37 9.82
C PRO A 279 0.64 16.15 8.40
N GLU A 280 1.94 16.39 8.19
CA GLU A 280 2.59 16.25 6.89
C GLU A 280 2.60 14.79 6.41
N ALA A 281 2.88 13.84 7.30
CA ALA A 281 2.90 12.42 6.93
C ALA A 281 1.50 11.88 6.62
N VAL A 282 0.47 12.32 7.33
CA VAL A 282 -0.92 11.97 7.04
C VAL A 282 -1.33 12.55 5.70
N ASP A 283 -1.10 13.85 5.46
CA ASP A 283 -1.46 14.51 4.20
C ASP A 283 -0.76 13.86 3.00
N ALA A 284 0.53 13.52 3.13
CA ALA A 284 1.27 12.83 2.08
C ALA A 284 0.73 11.41 1.81
N LEU A 285 0.31 10.70 2.85
CA LEU A 285 -0.28 9.36 2.71
C LEU A 285 -1.67 9.44 2.09
N THR A 286 -2.54 10.33 2.57
CA THR A 286 -3.94 10.40 2.13
C THR A 286 -4.10 11.00 0.75
N ALA A 287 -3.09 11.71 0.25
CA ALA A 287 -2.97 12.09 -1.16
C ALA A 287 -2.74 10.89 -2.11
N LEU A 288 -2.44 9.69 -1.59
CA LEU A 288 -2.27 8.49 -2.40
C LEU A 288 -3.62 7.89 -2.84
N GLY A 289 -3.86 7.92 -4.15
CA GLY A 289 -5.07 7.35 -4.73
C GLY A 289 -6.32 8.07 -4.23
N HIS A 290 -7.51 7.53 -4.55
CA HIS A 290 -8.75 8.16 -4.08
C HIS A 290 -8.98 7.88 -2.59
N ASN A 291 -8.96 6.61 -2.19
CA ASN A 291 -9.21 6.16 -0.81
C ASN A 291 -8.04 5.38 -0.19
N SER A 292 -7.10 4.90 -1.02
CA SER A 292 -6.07 3.93 -0.60
C SER A 292 -5.20 4.42 0.54
N GLY A 293 -4.83 5.70 0.55
CA GLY A 293 -4.11 6.32 1.66
C GLY A 293 -4.87 6.26 2.99
N TRP A 294 -6.17 6.60 2.98
CA TRP A 294 -7.04 6.56 4.16
C TRP A 294 -7.29 5.13 4.67
N ASP A 295 -7.50 4.21 3.74
CA ASP A 295 -7.78 2.81 4.06
C ASP A 295 -6.53 2.14 4.67
N SER A 296 -5.34 2.42 4.09
CA SER A 296 -4.06 2.00 4.66
C SER A 296 -3.81 2.61 6.04
N LEU A 297 -4.13 3.89 6.23
CA LEU A 297 -4.01 4.57 7.52
C LEU A 297 -4.88 3.87 8.59
N ALA A 298 -6.10 3.46 8.26
CA ALA A 298 -6.97 2.73 9.19
C ALA A 298 -6.33 1.41 9.66
N GLY A 299 -5.71 0.65 8.77
CA GLY A 299 -4.97 -0.57 9.12
C GLY A 299 -3.76 -0.30 10.02
N ILE A 300 -2.98 0.74 9.70
CA ILE A 300 -1.82 1.17 10.50
C ILE A 300 -2.25 1.59 11.91
N VAL A 301 -3.33 2.38 12.02
CA VAL A 301 -3.86 2.85 13.31
C VAL A 301 -4.30 1.67 14.17
N LEU A 302 -4.98 0.68 13.58
CA LEU A 302 -5.35 -0.53 14.32
C LEU A 302 -4.11 -1.26 14.88
N ALA A 303 -3.08 -1.45 14.05
CA ALA A 303 -1.83 -2.09 14.48
C ALA A 303 -1.17 -1.32 15.63
N ALA A 304 -1.06 0.01 15.48
CA ALA A 304 -0.41 0.89 16.44
C ALA A 304 -1.14 0.94 17.79
N LEU A 305 -2.46 0.99 17.77
CA LEU A 305 -3.28 1.00 18.99
C LEU A 305 -3.23 -0.35 19.72
N ALA A 306 -3.31 -1.47 19.00
CA ALA A 306 -3.18 -2.79 19.61
C ALA A 306 -1.79 -3.00 20.21
N TYR A 307 -0.74 -2.55 19.51
CA TYR A 307 0.62 -2.57 20.05
C TYR A 307 0.73 -1.72 21.32
N ALA A 308 0.26 -0.47 21.29
CA ALA A 308 0.25 0.41 22.45
C ALA A 308 -0.47 -0.22 23.65
N HIS A 309 -1.60 -0.89 23.41
CA HIS A 309 -2.37 -1.60 24.44
C HIS A 309 -1.61 -2.79 25.06
N SER A 310 -0.72 -3.42 24.31
CA SER A 310 0.05 -4.58 24.80
C SER A 310 1.27 -4.22 25.65
N LEU A 311 1.70 -2.95 25.59
CA LEU A 311 2.85 -2.49 26.32
C LEU A 311 2.53 -2.45 27.82
N PRO A 312 3.48 -2.84 28.68
CA PRO A 312 3.31 -2.70 30.13
C PRO A 312 3.17 -1.22 30.51
N ASP A 313 2.34 -0.95 31.51
CA ASP A 313 2.19 0.37 32.15
C ASP A 313 3.51 0.88 32.76
#